data_AF-A7HAV5-F1
#
_entry.id   AF-A7HAV5-F1
#
_cell.length_a   1.000
_cell.length_b   1.000
_cell.length_c   1.000
_cell.angle_alpha   90.00
_cell.angle_beta   90.00
_cell.angle_gamma   90.00
#
_symmetry.space_group_name_H-M   'P 1'
#
loop_
_entity.id
_entity.type
_entity.pdbx_description
1 polymer ?
#
loop_
_entity_poly.entity_id
_entity_poly.type
_entity_poly.pdbx_seq_one_letter_code
_entity_poly.pdbx_strand_id
1 'polypeptide(L)'
;MPYEPAEILQRYSAGDASYPNGSALAPDARAAWDALQRPDAGRLGSARTRDSARREWIVEAHRERRRGRLLVLRPVHGDLEPFRATADGYRPETHLAVAADDWSLLALLVAGHDGDAGRPDEELAAAAFRIVDRMVREAQHRLLMGAAEDEDEED
;
A
#
# COMPACT_ATOMS: atom_id res chain seq x y z
N MET A 1 2.24 3.76 -21.71
CA MET A 1 3.31 4.32 -20.86
C MET A 1 3.19 3.65 -19.49
N PRO A 2 4.26 3.11 -18.89
CA PRO A 2 4.22 2.81 -17.47
C PRO A 2 4.08 4.13 -16.70
N TYR A 3 3.03 4.28 -15.91
CA TYR A 3 2.85 5.46 -15.06
C TYR A 3 3.88 5.45 -13.94
N GLU A 4 4.62 6.55 -13.80
CA GLU A 4 5.65 6.73 -12.79
C GLU A 4 5.01 7.15 -11.45
N PRO A 5 5.32 6.49 -10.32
CA PRO A 5 4.80 6.85 -9.00
C PRO A 5 4.85 8.34 -8.67
N ALA A 6 5.96 8.99 -9.04
CA ALA A 6 6.18 10.42 -8.79
C ALA A 6 5.16 11.32 -9.49
N GLU A 7 4.72 10.98 -10.71
CA GLU A 7 3.76 11.78 -11.48
C GLU A 7 2.34 11.70 -10.91
N ILE A 8 1.96 10.53 -10.36
CA ILE A 8 0.69 10.35 -9.66
C ILE A 8 0.71 11.19 -8.37
N LEU A 9 1.77 11.08 -7.57
CA LEU A 9 1.92 11.82 -6.33
C LEU A 9 1.94 13.33 -6.56
N GLN A 10 2.59 13.80 -7.64
CA GLN A 10 2.62 15.21 -8.00
C GLN A 10 1.21 15.77 -8.22
N ARG A 11 0.35 15.09 -8.97
CA ARG A 11 -1.04 15.52 -9.22
C ARG A 11 -1.88 15.59 -7.94
N TYR A 12 -1.77 14.57 -7.10
CA TYR A 12 -2.43 14.57 -5.79
C TYR A 12 -1.95 15.72 -4.90
N SER A 13 -0.64 16.00 -4.90
CA SER A 13 -0.06 17.12 -4.15
C SER A 13 -0.49 18.49 -4.68
N ALA A 14 -0.65 18.62 -6.00
CA ALA A 14 -1.14 19.84 -6.64
C ALA A 14 -2.63 20.08 -6.38
N GLY A 15 -3.36 19.03 -5.99
CA GLY A 15 -4.82 19.08 -5.90
C GLY A 15 -5.47 19.20 -7.29
N ASP A 16 -4.79 18.70 -8.32
CA ASP A 16 -5.29 18.79 -9.69
C ASP A 16 -6.66 18.11 -9.81
N ALA A 17 -7.57 18.79 -10.49
CA ALA A 17 -8.93 18.33 -10.67
C ALA A 17 -9.07 17.27 -11.78
N SER A 18 -7.99 16.85 -12.44
CA SER A 18 -8.08 15.99 -13.64
C SER A 18 -6.87 15.08 -13.87
N TYR A 19 -7.13 13.87 -14.38
CA TYR A 19 -6.13 12.96 -14.93
C TYR A 19 -5.65 13.42 -16.32
N PRO A 20 -4.50 12.92 -16.84
CA PRO A 20 -4.01 13.22 -18.19
C PRO A 20 -4.98 12.85 -19.32
N ASN A 21 -5.92 11.94 -19.08
CA ASN A 21 -6.99 11.57 -20.02
C ASN A 21 -8.20 12.53 -19.96
N GLY A 22 -8.18 13.55 -19.10
CA GLY A 22 -9.23 14.55 -18.92
C GLY A 22 -10.37 14.15 -17.98
N SER A 23 -10.37 12.94 -17.40
CA SER A 23 -11.36 12.61 -16.37
C SER A 23 -11.06 13.37 -15.08
N ALA A 24 -12.10 13.69 -14.30
CA ALA A 24 -11.91 14.39 -13.04
C ALA A 24 -11.20 13.48 -12.03
N LEU A 25 -10.19 14.00 -11.33
CA LEU A 25 -9.70 13.33 -10.12
C LEU A 25 -10.85 13.27 -9.10
N ALA A 26 -10.87 12.26 -8.25
CA ALA A 26 -11.91 12.13 -7.25
C ALA A 26 -12.00 13.45 -6.41
N PRO A 27 -13.20 13.96 -6.13
CA PRO A 27 -13.44 15.34 -5.66
C PRO A 27 -12.76 15.72 -4.33
N ASP A 28 -12.18 14.74 -3.65
CA ASP A 28 -11.51 14.81 -2.36
C ASP A 28 -10.00 14.51 -2.43
N ALA A 29 -9.38 14.54 -3.62
CA ALA A 29 -7.95 14.25 -3.81
C ALA A 29 -7.02 15.08 -2.91
N ARG A 30 -7.30 16.39 -2.78
CA ARG A 30 -6.54 17.28 -1.90
C ARG A 30 -6.72 16.91 -0.44
N ALA A 31 -7.94 16.58 -0.02
CA ALA A 31 -8.24 16.16 1.34
C ALA A 31 -7.55 14.82 1.68
N ALA A 32 -7.50 13.88 0.74
CA ALA A 32 -6.75 12.64 0.86
C ALA A 32 -5.25 12.93 1.02
N TRP A 33 -4.67 13.77 0.17
CA TRP A 33 -3.26 14.18 0.29
C TRP A 33 -2.96 14.81 1.65
N ASP A 34 -3.77 15.79 2.07
CA ASP A 34 -3.61 16.47 3.35
C ASP A 34 -3.76 15.49 4.53
N ALA A 35 -4.63 14.48 4.43
CA ALA A 35 -4.80 13.44 5.45
C ALA A 35 -3.52 12.63 5.68
N LEU A 36 -2.77 12.31 4.62
CA LEU A 36 -1.49 11.59 4.68
C LEU A 36 -0.38 12.41 5.37
N GLN A 37 -0.43 13.75 5.25
CA GLN A 37 0.58 14.63 5.83
C GLN A 37 0.39 14.85 7.34
N ARG A 38 -0.78 14.54 7.89
CA ARG A 38 -1.03 14.70 9.32
C ARG A 38 -0.18 13.69 10.11
N PRO A 39 0.75 14.16 10.96
CA PRO A 39 1.43 13.25 11.86
C PRO A 39 0.39 12.65 12.81
N ASP A 40 0.45 11.34 13.02
CA ASP A 40 -0.48 10.63 13.91
C ASP A 40 -1.95 10.62 13.43
N ALA A 41 -2.17 10.62 12.10
CA ALA A 41 -3.49 10.42 11.53
C ALA A 41 -4.13 9.06 11.91
N GLY A 42 -3.34 8.12 12.45
CA GLY A 42 -3.80 6.78 12.80
C GLY A 42 -4.07 5.96 11.55
N ARG A 43 -5.20 5.23 11.53
CA ARG A 43 -5.65 4.48 10.35
C ARG A 43 -6.26 5.44 9.33
N LEU A 44 -5.74 5.41 8.10
CA LEU A 44 -6.17 6.27 7.00
C LEU A 44 -7.38 5.71 6.24
N GLY A 45 -7.54 4.38 6.26
CA GLY A 45 -8.63 3.65 5.64
C GLY A 45 -8.21 2.25 5.21
N SER A 46 -9.06 1.61 4.41
CA SER A 46 -8.77 0.32 3.78
C SER A 46 -9.36 0.20 2.36
N ALA A 47 -8.68 -0.57 1.52
CA ALA A 47 -9.17 -0.93 0.19
C ALA A 47 -8.82 -2.36 -0.16
N ARG A 48 -9.69 -3.03 -0.92
CA ARG A 48 -9.32 -4.28 -1.59
C ARG A 48 -8.48 -4.01 -2.84
N THR A 49 -7.52 -4.89 -3.07
CA THR A 49 -6.76 -4.99 -4.30
C THR A 49 -6.48 -6.46 -4.57
N ARG A 50 -5.80 -6.73 -5.67
CA ARG A 50 -5.37 -8.08 -6.04
C ARG A 50 -3.90 -8.12 -6.40
N ASP A 51 -3.30 -9.30 -6.31
CA ASP A 51 -1.98 -9.56 -6.88
C ASP A 51 -2.08 -10.23 -8.26
N SER A 52 -0.93 -10.50 -8.89
CA SER A 52 -0.88 -11.15 -10.20
C SER A 52 -1.42 -12.59 -10.21
N ALA A 53 -1.49 -13.25 -9.05
CA ALA A 53 -2.10 -14.57 -8.88
C ALA A 53 -3.63 -14.47 -8.66
N ARG A 54 -4.22 -13.27 -8.79
CA ARG A 54 -5.65 -12.98 -8.59
C ARG A 54 -6.13 -13.22 -7.16
N ARG A 55 -5.22 -13.25 -6.18
CA ARG A 55 -5.59 -13.31 -4.77
C ARG A 55 -5.98 -11.93 -4.30
N GLU A 56 -7.07 -11.85 -3.55
CA GLU A 56 -7.58 -10.59 -3.03
C GLU A 56 -6.94 -10.25 -1.68
N TRP A 57 -6.57 -8.99 -1.53
CA TRP A 57 -5.91 -8.44 -0.36
C TRP A 57 -6.63 -7.18 0.11
N ILE A 58 -6.87 -7.07 1.40
CA ILE A 58 -7.21 -5.82 2.08
C ILE A 58 -5.90 -5.13 2.43
N VAL A 59 -5.72 -3.93 1.90
CA VAL A 59 -4.63 -3.02 2.26
C VAL A 59 -5.17 -2.01 3.25
N GLU A 60 -4.48 -1.85 4.37
CA GLU A 60 -4.71 -0.78 5.34
C GLU A 60 -3.46 0.08 5.45
N ALA A 61 -3.63 1.40 5.41
CA ALA A 61 -2.52 2.34 5.60
C ALA A 61 -2.65 3.09 6.91
N HIS A 62 -1.52 3.27 7.58
CA HIS A 62 -1.44 3.96 8.86
C HIS A 62 -0.32 4.98 8.87
N ARG A 63 -0.57 6.10 9.55
CA ARG A 63 0.42 7.14 9.85
C ARG A 63 0.43 7.39 11.35
N GLU A 64 1.43 6.84 12.03
CA GLU A 64 1.57 6.92 13.48
C GLU A 64 2.85 7.69 13.85
N ARG A 65 2.81 8.48 14.93
CA ARG A 65 3.98 9.28 15.34
C ARG A 65 5.20 8.42 15.70
N ARG A 66 4.98 7.27 16.34
CA ARG A 66 6.07 6.38 16.81
C ARG A 66 6.51 5.35 15.78
N ARG A 67 5.57 4.84 14.98
CA ARG A 67 5.84 3.76 14.02
C ARG A 67 6.00 4.25 12.58
N GLY A 68 5.76 5.54 12.35
CA GLY A 68 5.87 6.16 11.05
C GLY A 68 4.75 5.73 10.11
N ARG A 69 5.13 5.44 8.87
CA ARG A 69 4.31 4.99 7.76
C ARG A 69 4.27 3.48 7.75
N LEU A 70 3.09 2.94 8.00
CA LEU A 70 2.85 1.50 8.02
C LEU A 70 1.78 1.09 7.01
N LEU A 71 1.90 -0.14 6.54
CA LEU A 71 0.88 -0.86 5.82
C LEU A 71 0.60 -2.19 6.52
N VAL A 72 -0.65 -2.61 6.50
CA VAL A 72 -1.07 -3.96 6.85
C VAL A 72 -1.77 -4.55 5.63
N LEU A 73 -1.30 -5.71 5.17
CA LEU A 73 -1.92 -6.44 4.07
C LEU A 73 -2.50 -7.74 4.63
N ARG A 74 -3.81 -7.92 4.48
CA ARG A 74 -4.53 -9.12 4.92
C ARG A 74 -5.16 -9.80 3.71
N PRO A 75 -5.02 -11.12 3.54
CA PRO A 75 -5.74 -11.82 2.49
C PRO A 75 -7.24 -11.78 2.81
N VAL A 76 -8.07 -11.60 1.77
CA VAL A 76 -9.53 -11.66 1.90
C VAL A 76 -9.99 -13.12 2.03
N HIS A 77 -9.29 -14.02 1.35
CA HIS A 77 -9.62 -15.44 1.25
C HIS A 77 -8.36 -16.29 1.34
N GLY A 78 -8.51 -17.51 1.89
CA GLY A 78 -7.44 -18.51 2.00
C GLY A 78 -6.58 -18.39 3.25
N ASP A 79 -5.59 -19.28 3.36
CA ASP A 79 -4.73 -19.49 4.54
C ASP A 79 -3.42 -18.70 4.49
N LEU A 80 -3.36 -17.63 3.70
CA LEU A 80 -2.15 -16.79 3.68
C LEU A 80 -2.05 -15.99 4.98
N GLU A 81 -0.85 -15.85 5.51
CA GLU A 81 -0.62 -15.02 6.68
C GLU A 81 -0.64 -13.52 6.29
N PRO A 82 -1.25 -12.66 7.12
CA PRO A 82 -1.14 -11.22 6.93
C PRO A 82 0.31 -10.77 7.15
N PHE A 83 0.73 -9.75 6.42
CA PHE A 83 2.05 -9.17 6.59
C PHE A 83 1.98 -7.66 6.75
N ARG A 84 3.04 -7.11 7.33
CA ARG A 84 3.18 -5.68 7.62
C ARG A 84 4.35 -5.12 6.84
N ALA A 85 4.23 -3.87 6.42
CA ALA A 85 5.32 -3.15 5.78
C ALA A 85 5.48 -1.75 6.37
N THR A 86 6.67 -1.19 6.25
CA THR A 86 7.03 0.13 6.76
C THR A 86 7.92 0.89 5.78
N ALA A 87 7.67 2.19 5.66
CA ALA A 87 8.55 3.10 4.90
C ALA A 87 9.59 3.81 5.77
N ASP A 88 9.51 3.65 7.10
CA ASP A 88 10.37 4.35 8.06
C ASP A 88 11.28 3.38 8.84
N GLY A 89 11.37 2.12 8.41
CA GLY A 89 12.26 1.12 9.02
C GLY A 89 11.84 0.66 10.43
N TYR A 90 10.56 0.80 10.80
CA TYR A 90 10.06 0.32 12.08
C TYR A 90 10.06 -1.22 12.15
N ARG A 91 10.82 -1.79 13.10
CA ARG A 91 10.92 -3.26 13.33
C ARG A 91 11.22 -4.06 12.04
N PRO A 92 12.40 -3.85 11.42
CA PRO A 92 12.76 -4.46 10.14
C PRO A 92 12.76 -6.00 10.16
N GLU A 93 12.89 -6.60 11.33
CA GLU A 93 12.83 -8.04 11.57
C GLU A 93 11.43 -8.64 11.38
N THR A 94 10.38 -7.83 11.52
CA THR A 94 8.97 -8.28 11.37
C THR A 94 8.17 -7.53 10.32
N HIS A 95 8.74 -6.46 9.75
CA HIS A 95 8.08 -5.63 8.74
C HIS A 95 8.89 -5.66 7.44
N LEU A 96 8.20 -5.77 6.31
CA LEU A 96 8.79 -5.55 5.00
C LEU A 96 9.15 -4.08 4.84
N ALA A 97 10.25 -3.81 4.15
CA ALA A 97 10.56 -2.45 3.73
C ALA A 97 9.68 -2.09 2.52
N VAL A 98 9.15 -0.88 2.50
CA VAL A 98 8.44 -0.33 1.33
C VAL A 98 8.96 1.09 1.07
N ALA A 99 9.03 1.51 -0.19
CA ALA A 99 9.47 2.87 -0.49
C ALA A 99 8.45 3.90 0.05
N ALA A 100 8.94 5.09 0.36
CA ALA A 100 8.12 6.23 0.79
C ALA A 100 6.97 6.52 -0.18
N ASP A 101 7.28 6.52 -1.48
CA ASP A 101 6.33 6.83 -2.55
C ASP A 101 5.28 5.71 -2.72
N ASP A 102 5.72 4.46 -2.62
CA ASP A 102 4.83 3.30 -2.66
C ASP A 102 3.85 3.31 -1.48
N TRP A 103 4.32 3.67 -0.29
CA TRP A 103 3.44 3.88 0.86
C TRP A 103 2.44 5.00 0.59
N SER A 104 2.87 6.13 0.04
CA SER A 104 1.98 7.25 -0.26
C SER A 104 0.91 6.88 -1.28
N LEU A 105 1.24 6.11 -2.32
CA LEU A 105 0.27 5.63 -3.29
C LEU A 105 -0.77 4.68 -2.66
N LEU A 106 -0.32 3.71 -1.87
CA LEU A 106 -1.24 2.81 -1.17
C LEU A 106 -2.08 3.57 -0.12
N ALA A 107 -1.51 4.55 0.56
CA ALA A 107 -2.22 5.40 1.49
C ALA A 107 -3.28 6.27 0.78
N LEU A 108 -2.98 6.82 -0.39
CA LEU A 108 -3.95 7.55 -1.22
C LEU A 108 -5.09 6.66 -1.71
N LEU A 109 -4.79 5.40 -2.06
CA LEU A 109 -5.80 4.43 -2.50
C LEU A 109 -6.86 4.21 -1.41
N VAL A 110 -6.40 4.11 -0.16
CA VAL A 110 -7.26 3.79 0.99
C VAL A 110 -7.81 5.02 1.72
N ALA A 111 -7.22 6.21 1.53
CA ALA A 111 -7.56 7.41 2.30
C ALA A 111 -9.04 7.76 2.19
N GLY A 112 -9.73 7.75 3.34
CA GLY A 112 -11.17 8.05 3.41
C GLY A 112 -12.07 6.97 2.82
N HIS A 113 -11.51 5.82 2.45
CA HIS A 113 -12.22 4.67 1.94
C HIS A 113 -12.18 3.52 2.94
N ASP A 114 -13.30 2.81 3.04
CA ASP A 114 -13.40 1.55 3.75
C ASP A 114 -14.28 0.62 2.92
N GLY A 115 -13.66 -0.31 2.19
CA GLY A 115 -14.41 -1.31 1.43
C GLY A 115 -13.73 -1.83 0.17
N ASP A 116 -14.57 -2.33 -0.74
CA ASP A 116 -14.17 -3.34 -1.72
C ASP A 116 -13.62 -2.78 -3.04
N ALA A 117 -13.82 -1.49 -3.29
CA ALA A 117 -13.44 -0.86 -4.55
C ALA A 117 -12.25 0.12 -4.40
N GLY A 118 -11.88 0.50 -3.18
CA GLY A 118 -10.97 1.63 -2.95
C GLY A 118 -11.48 2.91 -3.63
N ARG A 119 -10.55 3.80 -3.97
CA ARG A 119 -10.83 5.02 -4.74
C ARG A 119 -11.07 4.70 -6.23
N PRO A 120 -12.03 5.36 -6.91
CA PRO A 120 -12.23 5.22 -8.37
C PRO A 120 -11.16 5.98 -9.15
N ASP A 121 -9.92 5.52 -9.03
CA ASP A 121 -8.74 6.01 -9.73
C ASP A 121 -8.04 4.81 -10.37
N GLU A 122 -8.20 4.65 -11.68
CA GLU A 122 -7.62 3.52 -12.42
C GLU A 122 -6.09 3.54 -12.41
N GLU A 123 -5.49 4.72 -12.39
CA GLU A 123 -4.05 4.88 -12.44
C GLU A 123 -3.43 4.54 -11.09
N LEU A 124 -4.01 5.06 -10.02
CA LEU A 124 -3.65 4.73 -8.65
C LEU A 124 -3.90 3.24 -8.36
N ALA A 125 -5.02 2.69 -8.83
CA ALA A 125 -5.31 1.27 -8.69
C ALA A 125 -4.29 0.40 -9.45
N ALA A 126 -3.88 0.81 -10.66
CA ALA A 126 -2.85 0.11 -11.43
C ALA A 126 -1.47 0.19 -10.77
N ALA A 127 -1.09 1.34 -10.20
CA ALA A 127 0.15 1.50 -9.44
C ALA A 127 0.12 0.65 -8.17
N ALA A 128 -0.97 0.72 -7.39
CA ALA A 128 -1.18 -0.06 -6.19
C ALA A 128 -1.12 -1.57 -6.45
N PHE A 129 -1.72 -2.05 -7.54
CA PHE A 129 -1.63 -3.44 -7.97
C PHE A 129 -0.18 -3.92 -8.10
N ARG A 130 0.68 -3.14 -8.79
CA ARG A 130 2.10 -3.50 -8.97
C ARG A 130 2.86 -3.51 -7.66
N ILE A 131 2.59 -2.53 -6.80
CA ILE A 131 3.22 -2.41 -5.48
C ILE A 131 2.84 -3.62 -4.62
N VAL A 132 1.54 -3.93 -4.51
CA VAL A 132 1.06 -5.08 -3.74
C VAL A 132 1.60 -6.38 -4.31
N ASP A 133 1.58 -6.57 -5.63
CA ASP A 133 2.14 -7.78 -6.25
C ASP A 133 3.61 -8.00 -5.88
N ARG A 134 4.43 -6.94 -5.94
CA ARG A 134 5.83 -7.01 -5.51
C ARG A 134 5.96 -7.33 -4.03
N MET A 135 5.20 -6.65 -3.17
CA MET A 135 5.23 -6.85 -1.72
C MET A 135 4.82 -8.27 -1.32
N VAL A 136 3.79 -8.82 -1.96
CA VAL A 136 3.32 -10.20 -1.72
C VAL A 136 4.41 -11.19 -2.12
N ARG A 137 5.04 -11.02 -3.28
CA ARG A 137 6.15 -11.90 -3.71
C ARG A 137 7.32 -11.84 -2.72
N GLU A 138 7.67 -10.66 -2.24
CA GLU A 138 8.73 -10.48 -1.24
C GLU A 138 8.36 -11.11 0.12
N ALA A 139 7.12 -10.94 0.57
CA ALA A 139 6.60 -11.58 1.79
C ALA A 139 6.73 -13.10 1.71
N GLN A 140 6.27 -13.68 0.60
CA GLN A 140 6.33 -15.12 0.36
C GLN A 140 7.76 -15.63 0.29
N HIS A 141 8.66 -14.87 -0.35
CA HIS A 141 10.08 -15.22 -0.40
C HIS A 141 10.72 -15.23 1.01
N ARG A 142 10.42 -14.24 1.86
CA ARG A 142 10.90 -14.23 3.25
C ARG A 142 10.40 -15.41 4.06
N LEU A 143 9.13 -15.80 3.90
CA LEU A 143 8.57 -16.96 4.58
C LEU A 143 9.27 -18.25 4.18
N LEU A 144 9.57 -18.43 2.89
CA LEU A 144 10.28 -19.60 2.40
C LEU A 144 11.74 -19.65 2.89
N MET A 145 12.42 -18.50 2.95
CA MET A 145 13.80 -18.44 3.45
C MET A 145 13.88 -18.65 4.96
N GLY A 146 12.96 -18.06 5.73
CA GLY A 146 12.90 -18.28 7.18
C GLY A 146 12.58 -19.73 7.53
N ALA A 147 11.71 -20.39 6.76
CA ALA A 147 11.44 -21.82 6.94
C ALA A 147 12.64 -22.72 6.60
N ALA A 148 13.49 -22.31 5.65
CA ALA A 148 14.71 -23.04 5.32
C ALA A 148 15.82 -22.87 6.37
N GLU A 149 15.93 -21.69 6.99
CA GLU A 149 16.89 -21.43 8.08
C GLU A 149 16.52 -22.22 9.36
N ASP A 150 15.23 -22.43 9.62
CA ASP A 150 14.76 -23.24 10.76
C ASP A 150 14.98 -24.76 10.56
N GLU A 151 15.03 -25.25 9.31
CA GLU A 151 15.28 -26.68 9.01
C GLU A 151 16.79 -27.05 9.08
N ASP A 152 17.69 -26.08 8.95
CA ASP A 152 19.15 -26.30 8.98
C ASP A 152 19.75 -26.24 10.42
N GLU A 153 18.95 -25.94 11.46
CA GLU A 153 19.38 -25.94 12.88
C GLU A 153 19.15 -27.28 13.63
N GLU A 154 18.59 -28.30 12.97
CA GLU A 154 18.51 -29.67 13.49
C GLU A 154 19.64 -30.57 12.94
N ASP A 155 20.89 -30.39 13.39
CA ASP A 155 21.97 -31.39 13.25
C ASP A 155 22.98 -31.36 14.43
#